data_AF-A0A380BKP8-F1
#
_entry.id   AF-A0A380BKP8-F1
#
_cell.length_a   1.000
_cell.length_b   1.000
_cell.length_c   1.000
_cell.angle_alpha   90.00
_cell.angle_beta   90.00
_cell.angle_gamma   90.00
#
_symmetry.space_group_name_H-M   'P 1'
#
loop_
_entity.id
_entity.type
_entity.pdbx_description
1 polymer ?
#
loop_
_entity_poly.entity_id
_entity_poly.type
_entity_poly.pdbx_seq_one_letter_code
_entity_poly.pdbx_strand_id
1 'polypeptide(L)'
;MLELVDFIRLFSQHGRLVSLPQLLAVAGDDAEKAVDAVQEYIHLILAPEHRDLKMRISEDEHFFYSDRYMVDSYANRWLALQRGEVAATLAQQIREASCRHTAVLEASVLGYPPYSLDAEAQQALRQQLLAMPEYDDIRYDIGRDGKGYYFSTDGLSPEYARVLADYDPFEWSC
;
A
#
# COMPACT_ATOMS: atom_id res chain seq x y z
N MET A 1 19.78 9.78 -17.89
CA MET A 1 18.38 10.22 -17.96
C MET A 1 17.42 9.06 -18.27
N LEU A 2 17.53 8.37 -19.42
CA LEU A 2 16.77 7.12 -19.70
C LEU A 2 16.98 6.04 -18.61
N GLU A 3 18.22 5.84 -18.17
CA GLU A 3 18.57 4.92 -17.09
C GLU A 3 17.80 5.17 -15.78
N LEU A 4 17.52 6.45 -15.44
CA LEU A 4 16.82 6.81 -14.20
C LEU A 4 15.31 6.55 -14.31
N VAL A 5 14.73 6.80 -15.49
CA VAL A 5 13.31 6.48 -15.77
C VAL A 5 13.09 4.97 -15.69
N ASP A 6 13.98 4.19 -16.30
CA ASP A 6 13.88 2.74 -16.29
C ASP A 6 14.15 2.17 -14.89
N PHE A 7 15.02 2.81 -14.11
CA PHE A 7 15.20 2.50 -12.69
C PHE A 7 13.92 2.70 -11.88
N ILE A 8 13.22 3.83 -12.02
CA ILE A 8 11.93 4.09 -11.33
C ILE A 8 10.89 3.03 -11.74
N ARG A 9 10.81 2.71 -13.04
CA ARG A 9 9.88 1.70 -13.56
C ARG A 9 10.18 0.31 -13.01
N LEU A 10 11.45 -0.09 -12.96
CA LEU A 10 11.88 -1.37 -12.42
C LEU A 10 11.47 -1.53 -10.95
N PHE A 11 11.70 -0.51 -10.12
CA PHE A 11 11.29 -0.54 -8.72
C PHE A 11 9.76 -0.58 -8.57
N SER A 12 9.05 0.17 -9.42
CA SER A 12 7.58 0.17 -9.43
C SER A 12 7.01 -1.20 -9.80
N GLN A 13 7.62 -1.92 -10.75
CA GLN A 13 7.27 -3.31 -11.08
C GLN A 13 7.40 -4.25 -9.89
N HIS A 14 8.34 -3.97 -8.98
CA HIS A 14 8.55 -4.74 -7.76
C HIS A 14 7.78 -4.20 -6.54
N GLY A 15 6.83 -3.28 -6.74
CA GLY A 15 6.00 -2.75 -5.66
C GLY A 15 6.75 -1.81 -4.72
N ARG A 16 7.81 -1.14 -5.18
CA ARG A 16 8.62 -0.21 -4.38
C ARG A 16 8.63 1.18 -4.99
N LEU A 17 8.70 2.18 -4.12
CA LEU A 17 8.97 3.56 -4.53
C LEU A 17 10.48 3.79 -4.48
N VAL A 18 10.94 4.72 -5.30
CA VAL A 18 12.34 5.17 -5.30
C VAL A 18 12.41 6.52 -4.61
N SER A 19 13.31 6.70 -3.64
CA SER A 19 13.52 7.99 -3.00
C SER A 19 14.51 8.87 -3.77
N LEU A 20 14.44 10.18 -3.58
CA LEU A 20 15.38 11.12 -4.21
C LEU A 20 16.85 10.80 -3.88
N PRO A 21 17.25 10.53 -2.62
CA PRO A 21 18.60 10.06 -2.32
C PRO A 21 19.03 8.83 -3.13
N GLN A 22 18.12 7.87 -3.37
CA GLN A 22 18.44 6.70 -4.20
C GLN A 22 18.66 7.09 -5.67
N LEU A 23 17.86 8.01 -6.22
CA LEU A 23 18.07 8.52 -7.58
C LEU A 23 19.39 9.29 -7.70
N LEU A 24 19.73 10.14 -6.75
CA LEU A 24 21.00 10.88 -6.71
C LEU A 24 22.19 9.93 -6.69
N ALA A 25 22.12 8.88 -5.86
CA ALA A 25 23.16 7.87 -5.78
C ALA A 25 23.38 7.13 -7.12
N VAL A 26 22.31 6.84 -7.86
CA VAL A 26 22.38 6.22 -9.19
C VAL A 26 22.89 7.21 -10.24
N ALA A 27 22.54 8.48 -10.13
CA ALA A 27 23.04 9.54 -11.02
C ALA A 27 24.52 9.87 -10.79
N GLY A 28 25.09 9.48 -9.65
CA GLY A 28 26.45 9.82 -9.26
C GLY A 28 26.61 11.27 -8.80
N ASP A 29 25.52 11.91 -8.37
CA ASP A 29 25.53 13.28 -7.87
C ASP A 29 25.62 13.31 -6.33
N ASP A 30 26.44 14.22 -5.81
CA ASP A 30 26.53 14.49 -4.38
C ASP A 30 25.30 15.26 -3.88
N ALA A 31 24.89 14.97 -2.63
CA ALA A 31 23.69 15.51 -1.98
C ALA A 31 23.62 17.05 -1.92
N GLU A 32 24.75 17.76 -2.09
CA GLU A 32 24.80 19.24 -2.13
C GLU A 32 24.08 19.85 -3.35
N LYS A 33 23.77 19.05 -4.39
CA LYS A 33 22.98 19.48 -5.57
C LYS A 33 21.48 19.16 -5.48
N ALA A 34 20.97 18.74 -4.32
CA ALA A 34 19.61 18.21 -4.19
C ALA A 34 18.51 19.14 -4.75
N VAL A 35 18.66 20.47 -4.63
CA VAL A 35 17.65 21.43 -5.13
C VAL A 35 17.59 21.46 -6.65
N ASP A 36 18.75 21.51 -7.32
CA ASP A 36 18.82 21.51 -8.79
C ASP A 36 18.40 20.15 -9.37
N ALA A 37 18.76 19.06 -8.68
CA ALA A 37 18.36 17.72 -9.06
C ALA A 37 16.84 17.51 -8.97
N VAL A 38 16.17 18.01 -7.91
CA VAL A 38 14.70 17.96 -7.82
C VAL A 38 14.05 18.67 -9.00
N GLN A 39 14.56 19.86 -9.39
CA GLN A 39 14.04 20.56 -10.57
C GLN A 39 14.22 19.74 -11.85
N GLU A 40 15.38 19.09 -12.03
CA GLU A 40 15.65 18.23 -13.18
C GLU A 40 14.71 17.00 -13.20
N TYR A 41 14.46 16.38 -12.05
CA TYR A 41 13.50 15.27 -11.94
C TYR A 41 12.06 15.72 -12.16
N ILE A 42 11.67 16.91 -11.69
CA ILE A 42 10.36 17.49 -11.98
C ILE A 42 10.21 17.73 -13.48
N HIS A 43 11.23 18.30 -14.14
CA HIS A 43 11.22 18.46 -15.60
C HIS A 43 11.09 17.13 -16.33
N LEU A 44 11.77 16.08 -15.84
CA LEU A 44 11.67 14.73 -16.38
C LEU A 44 10.28 14.11 -16.22
N ILE A 45 9.61 14.27 -15.07
CA ILE A 45 8.22 13.82 -14.86
C ILE A 45 7.23 14.59 -15.75
N LEU A 46 7.46 15.89 -15.91
CA LEU A 46 6.60 16.75 -16.74
C LEU A 46 6.81 16.53 -18.24
N ALA A 47 7.87 15.82 -18.65
CA ALA A 47 8.10 15.47 -20.04
C ALA A 47 6.96 14.56 -20.57
N PRO A 48 6.36 14.86 -21.73
CA PRO A 48 5.23 14.08 -22.26
C PRO A 48 5.51 12.59 -22.42
N GLU A 49 6.75 12.20 -22.75
CA GLU A 49 7.20 10.81 -22.85
C GLU A 49 7.23 10.05 -21.51
N HIS A 50 7.10 10.74 -20.38
CA HIS A 50 7.24 10.20 -19.02
C HIS A 50 6.03 10.49 -18.13
N ARG A 51 4.86 10.74 -18.75
CA ARG A 51 3.57 10.99 -18.04
C ARG A 51 3.18 9.92 -17.02
N ASP A 52 3.73 8.71 -17.17
CA ASP A 52 3.50 7.61 -16.24
C ASP A 52 4.20 7.81 -14.90
N LEU A 53 5.28 8.58 -14.86
CA LEU A 53 5.99 8.84 -13.62
C LEU A 53 5.20 9.80 -12.75
N LYS A 54 5.13 9.48 -11.46
CA LYS A 54 4.49 10.25 -10.41
C LYS A 54 5.49 10.53 -9.31
N MET A 55 5.24 11.63 -8.62
CA MET A 55 5.99 12.05 -7.45
C MET A 55 5.06 12.15 -6.25
N ARG A 56 5.59 11.81 -5.08
CA ARG A 56 4.96 12.00 -3.77
C ARG A 56 5.98 12.60 -2.81
N ILE A 57 5.49 13.35 -1.84
CA ILE A 57 6.31 13.90 -0.77
C ILE A 57 5.84 13.23 0.52
N SER A 58 6.78 12.73 1.33
CA SER A 58 6.52 12.15 2.65
C SER A 58 7.67 12.56 3.57
N GLU A 59 7.36 13.18 4.71
CA GLU A 59 8.37 13.63 5.70
C GLU A 59 9.51 14.45 5.06
N ASP A 60 9.15 15.38 4.18
CA ASP A 60 10.08 16.25 3.41
C ASP A 60 10.98 15.52 2.38
N GLU A 61 10.86 14.20 2.23
CA GLU A 61 11.53 13.42 1.19
C GLU A 61 10.63 13.20 -0.04
N HIS A 62 11.25 13.22 -1.22
CA HIS A 62 10.58 12.99 -2.49
C HIS A 62 10.69 11.53 -2.91
N PHE A 63 9.57 10.95 -3.32
CA PHE A 63 9.45 9.57 -3.78
C PHE A 63 8.84 9.52 -5.16
N PHE A 64 9.30 8.55 -5.96
CA PHE A 64 8.96 8.41 -7.36
C PHE A 64 8.46 6.99 -7.67
N TYR A 65 7.44 6.88 -8.51
CA TYR A 65 6.94 5.61 -9.05
C TYR A 65 6.31 5.80 -10.43
N SER A 66 6.04 4.71 -11.13
CA SER A 66 5.32 4.69 -12.41
C SER A 66 3.90 4.14 -12.24
N ASP A 67 2.90 4.91 -12.67
CA ASP A 67 1.48 4.54 -12.65
C ASP A 67 1.12 3.40 -13.62
N ARG A 68 2.06 2.99 -14.49
CA ARG A 68 1.94 1.78 -15.32
C ARG A 68 1.95 0.50 -14.50
N TYR A 69 2.61 0.51 -13.35
CA TYR A 69 2.85 -0.69 -12.55
C TYR A 69 2.27 -0.59 -11.14
N MET A 70 2.01 0.61 -10.65
CA MET A 70 1.56 0.85 -9.29
C MET A 70 0.47 1.91 -9.26
N VAL A 71 -0.64 1.60 -8.59
CA VAL A 71 -1.72 2.55 -8.37
C VAL A 71 -1.43 3.48 -7.18
N ASP A 72 -1.99 4.68 -7.22
CA ASP A 72 -1.77 5.72 -6.20
C ASP A 72 -2.12 5.26 -4.77
N SER A 73 -3.18 4.46 -4.61
CA SER A 73 -3.58 3.93 -3.30
C SER A 73 -2.51 3.00 -2.71
N TYR A 74 -1.84 2.20 -3.55
CA TYR A 74 -0.72 1.36 -3.14
C TYR A 74 0.49 2.22 -2.76
N ALA A 75 0.82 3.23 -3.56
CA ALA A 75 1.95 4.12 -3.29
C ALA A 75 1.79 4.86 -1.95
N ASN A 76 0.60 5.41 -1.70
CA ASN A 76 0.28 6.07 -0.44
C ASN A 76 0.37 5.11 0.76
N ARG A 77 -0.11 3.87 0.59
CA ARG A 77 0.00 2.81 1.60
C ARG A 77 1.45 2.48 1.91
N TRP A 78 2.27 2.27 0.88
CA TRP A 78 3.69 1.97 1.05
C TRP A 78 4.41 3.06 1.86
N LEU A 79 4.15 4.34 1.56
CA LEU A 79 4.70 5.48 2.29
C LEU A 79 4.25 5.51 3.75
N ALA A 80 2.97 5.27 4.02
CA ALA A 80 2.47 5.23 5.40
C ALA A 80 3.13 4.11 6.22
N LEU A 81 3.41 2.95 5.60
CA LEU A 81 4.15 1.88 6.27
C LEU A 81 5.60 2.27 6.57
N GLN A 82 6.27 3.04 5.70
CA GLN A 82 7.62 3.55 6.00
C GLN A 82 7.63 4.51 7.20
N ARG A 83 6.55 5.28 7.40
CA ARG A 83 6.37 6.14 8.58
C ARG A 83 5.96 5.38 9.85
N GLY A 84 5.82 4.07 9.79
CA GLY A 84 5.40 3.23 10.93
C GLY A 84 3.89 3.27 11.20
N GLU A 85 3.07 3.81 10.30
CA GLU A 85 1.62 3.98 10.46
C GLU A 85 0.84 2.68 10.13
N VAL A 86 1.38 1.52 10.48
CA VAL A 86 0.88 0.21 10.01
C VAL A 86 -0.57 -0.05 10.42
N ALA A 87 -0.91 0.17 11.70
CA ALA A 87 -2.25 -0.05 12.23
C ALA A 87 -3.29 0.88 11.60
N ALA A 88 -3.00 2.19 11.56
CA ALA A 88 -3.90 3.18 10.96
C ALA A 88 -4.15 2.90 9.47
N THR A 89 -3.08 2.52 8.76
CA THR A 89 -3.15 2.19 7.33
C THR A 89 -3.99 0.93 7.07
N LEU A 90 -3.78 -0.13 7.86
CA LEU A 90 -4.59 -1.34 7.77
C LEU A 90 -6.06 -1.07 8.12
N ALA A 91 -6.31 -0.30 9.18
CA ALA A 91 -7.65 0.11 9.59
C ALA A 91 -8.38 0.85 8.46
N GLN A 92 -7.70 1.81 7.81
CA GLN A 92 -8.26 2.51 6.65
C GLN A 92 -8.56 1.54 5.51
N GLN A 93 -7.65 0.61 5.18
CA GLN A 93 -7.90 -0.39 4.13
C GLN A 93 -9.13 -1.26 4.42
N ILE A 94 -9.30 -1.70 5.67
CA ILE A 94 -10.44 -2.51 6.11
C ILE A 94 -11.74 -1.73 5.93
N ARG A 95 -11.74 -0.46 6.36
CA ARG A 95 -12.89 0.44 6.22
C ARG A 95 -13.22 0.70 4.76
N GLU A 96 -12.22 0.94 3.90
CA GLU A 96 -12.42 1.13 2.46
C GLU A 96 -13.05 -0.10 1.79
N ALA A 97 -12.60 -1.31 2.14
CA ALA A 97 -13.16 -2.56 1.64
C ALA A 97 -14.63 -2.77 2.11
N SER A 98 -14.90 -2.42 3.37
CA SER A 98 -16.19 -2.60 4.03
C SER A 98 -17.23 -1.54 3.64
N CYS A 99 -16.82 -0.29 3.41
CA CYS A 99 -17.70 0.89 3.27
C CYS A 99 -18.74 0.74 2.13
N ARG A 100 -18.41 0.01 1.06
CA ARG A 100 -19.33 -0.22 -0.05
C ARG A 100 -20.12 -1.53 0.08
N HIS A 101 -20.05 -2.21 1.23
CA HIS A 101 -20.63 -3.53 1.45
C HIS A 101 -20.13 -4.56 0.43
N THR A 102 -18.90 -4.39 -0.06
CA THR A 102 -18.40 -5.13 -1.24
C THR A 102 -17.48 -6.29 -0.90
N ALA A 103 -16.70 -6.19 0.18
CA ALA A 103 -15.66 -7.16 0.46
C ALA A 103 -15.21 -7.14 1.92
N VAL A 104 -14.68 -8.27 2.38
CA VAL A 104 -13.83 -8.37 3.57
C VAL A 104 -12.36 -8.32 3.15
N LEU A 105 -11.47 -7.97 4.07
CA LEU A 105 -10.03 -8.01 3.82
C LEU A 105 -9.43 -9.31 4.35
N GLU A 106 -8.92 -10.17 3.46
CA GLU A 106 -8.21 -11.38 3.90
C GLU A 106 -6.94 -11.05 4.71
N ALA A 107 -6.73 -11.76 5.80
CA ALA A 107 -5.54 -11.60 6.64
C ALA A 107 -4.24 -12.03 5.93
N SER A 108 -4.35 -12.94 4.95
CA SER A 108 -3.25 -13.40 4.10
C SER A 108 -2.52 -12.25 3.39
N VAL A 109 -3.25 -11.17 3.04
CA VAL A 109 -2.72 -9.97 2.37
C VAL A 109 -1.57 -9.34 3.17
N LEU A 110 -1.57 -9.46 4.50
CA LEU A 110 -0.52 -8.91 5.37
C LEU A 110 0.84 -9.58 5.17
N GLY A 111 0.88 -10.81 4.63
CA GLY A 111 2.12 -11.51 4.31
C GLY A 111 2.78 -11.04 3.01
N TYR A 112 2.11 -10.21 2.22
CA TYR A 112 2.59 -9.73 0.93
C TYR A 112 2.94 -8.24 0.97
N PRO A 113 3.76 -7.74 0.03
CA PRO A 113 4.01 -6.31 -0.10
C PRO A 113 2.69 -5.51 -0.25
N PRO A 114 2.55 -4.35 0.42
CA PRO A 114 3.65 -3.60 1.05
C PRO A 114 3.87 -3.95 2.53
N TYR A 115 3.05 -4.83 3.13
CA TYR A 115 3.11 -5.19 4.55
C TYR A 115 4.24 -6.17 4.87
N SER A 116 4.33 -7.26 4.11
CA SER A 116 5.36 -8.31 4.25
C SER A 116 5.58 -8.78 5.71
N LEU A 117 4.49 -8.86 6.49
CA LEU A 117 4.52 -9.21 7.90
C LEU A 117 4.57 -10.73 8.07
N ASP A 118 5.43 -11.19 8.96
CA ASP A 118 5.42 -12.58 9.42
C ASP A 118 4.21 -12.86 10.36
N ALA A 119 4.04 -14.12 10.75
CA ALA A 119 2.91 -14.54 11.56
C ALA A 119 2.88 -13.88 12.95
N GLU A 120 4.06 -13.61 13.55
CA GLU A 120 4.17 -12.97 14.86
C GLU A 120 3.77 -11.50 14.77
N ALA A 121 4.28 -10.77 13.77
CA ALA A 121 3.92 -9.38 13.52
C ALA A 121 2.44 -9.22 13.14
N GLN A 122 1.87 -10.14 12.35
CA GLN A 122 0.43 -10.15 12.06
C GLN A 122 -0.41 -10.32 13.33
N GLN A 123 0.02 -11.21 14.24
CA GLN A 123 -0.66 -11.41 15.51
C GLN A 123 -0.55 -10.18 16.41
N ALA A 124 0.63 -9.56 16.51
CA ALA A 124 0.83 -8.34 17.28
C ALA A 124 -0.04 -7.19 16.75
N LEU A 125 -0.07 -7.01 15.42
CA LEU A 125 -0.89 -5.99 14.77
C LEU A 125 -2.39 -6.23 15.00
N ARG A 126 -2.84 -7.49 14.94
CA ARG A 126 -4.23 -7.84 15.27
C ARG A 126 -4.55 -7.50 16.73
N GLN A 127 -3.68 -7.83 17.67
CA GLN A 127 -3.87 -7.49 19.08
C GLN A 127 -3.93 -5.98 19.31
N GLN A 128 -3.06 -5.22 18.63
CA GLN A 128 -3.07 -3.76 18.66
C GLN A 128 -4.41 -3.20 18.17
N LEU A 129 -4.88 -3.66 17.00
CA LEU A 129 -6.17 -3.21 16.44
C LEU A 129 -7.34 -3.49 17.39
N LEU A 130 -7.35 -4.65 18.07
CA LEU A 130 -8.44 -5.02 18.98
C LEU A 130 -8.36 -4.34 20.36
N ALA A 131 -7.22 -3.75 20.72
CA ALA A 131 -7.00 -3.15 22.02
C ALA A 131 -7.20 -1.63 22.05
N MET A 132 -7.10 -0.96 20.90
CA MET A 132 -7.15 0.51 20.82
C MET A 132 -8.57 0.98 20.47
N PRO A 133 -9.17 1.92 21.25
CA PRO A 133 -10.54 2.38 21.03
C PRO A 133 -10.81 3.01 19.66
N GLU A 134 -9.79 3.59 19.01
CA GLU A 134 -9.93 4.17 17.67
C GLU A 134 -10.21 3.15 16.56
N TYR A 135 -10.12 1.86 16.86
CA TYR A 135 -10.38 0.74 15.96
C TYR A 135 -11.54 -0.15 16.46
N ASP A 136 -12.40 0.37 17.35
CA ASP A 136 -13.54 -0.34 17.92
C ASP A 136 -14.57 -0.80 16.88
N ASP A 137 -14.52 -0.31 15.63
CA ASP A 137 -15.31 -0.80 14.50
C ASP A 137 -14.71 -2.04 13.85
N ILE A 138 -13.42 -2.32 14.03
CA ILE A 138 -12.70 -3.37 13.32
C ILE A 138 -12.89 -4.71 14.02
N ARG A 139 -13.24 -5.72 13.23
CA ARG A 139 -13.41 -7.11 13.67
C ARG A 139 -12.54 -8.04 12.85
N TYR A 140 -12.24 -9.18 13.46
CA TYR A 140 -11.54 -10.29 12.86
C TYR A 140 -12.33 -11.57 13.11
N ASP A 141 -12.52 -12.40 12.09
CA ASP A 141 -13.16 -13.71 12.20
C ASP A 141 -12.45 -14.70 11.25
N ILE A 142 -12.82 -15.97 11.33
CA ILE A 142 -12.26 -17.05 10.52
C ILE A 142 -13.36 -17.61 9.62
N GLY A 143 -13.08 -17.66 8.32
CA GLY A 143 -13.99 -18.24 7.31
C GLY A 143 -14.07 -19.76 7.40
N ARG A 144 -14.99 -20.37 6.66
CA ARG A 144 -15.12 -21.85 6.65
C ARG A 144 -13.92 -22.57 6.07
N ASP A 145 -13.17 -21.90 5.19
CA ASP A 145 -11.92 -22.40 4.62
C ASP A 145 -10.73 -22.30 5.59
N GLY A 146 -10.95 -21.79 6.81
CA GLY A 146 -9.93 -21.62 7.83
C GLY A 146 -9.08 -20.35 7.66
N LYS A 147 -9.36 -19.50 6.66
CA LYS A 147 -8.64 -18.25 6.47
C LYS A 147 -9.23 -17.14 7.34
N GLY A 148 -8.34 -16.35 7.94
CA GLY A 148 -8.72 -15.16 8.69
C GLY A 148 -9.09 -14.01 7.77
N TYR A 149 -10.05 -13.18 8.19
CA TYR A 149 -10.41 -11.95 7.49
C TYR A 149 -10.77 -10.85 8.49
N TYR A 150 -10.66 -9.61 8.01
CA TYR A 150 -11.00 -8.39 8.73
C TYR A 150 -12.17 -7.68 8.05
N PHE A 151 -12.99 -7.00 8.85
CA PHE A 151 -14.05 -6.13 8.38
C PHE A 151 -14.32 -5.00 9.37
N SER A 152 -14.94 -3.92 8.91
CA SER A 152 -15.41 -2.82 9.76
C SER A 152 -16.93 -2.90 9.94
N THR A 153 -17.39 -2.80 11.18
CA THR A 153 -18.82 -2.80 11.51
C THR A 153 -19.55 -1.53 11.07
N ASP A 154 -18.81 -0.49 10.69
CA ASP A 154 -19.40 0.73 10.13
C ASP A 154 -19.92 0.51 8.70
N GLY A 155 -19.40 -0.51 8.00
CA GLY A 155 -19.79 -0.84 6.62
C GLY A 155 -20.37 -2.24 6.43
N LEU A 156 -20.14 -3.19 7.34
CA LEU A 156 -20.60 -4.57 7.21
C LEU A 156 -21.15 -5.10 8.53
N SER A 157 -22.31 -5.78 8.47
CA SER A 157 -22.73 -6.62 9.60
C SER A 157 -21.85 -7.88 9.69
N PRO A 158 -21.64 -8.46 10.89
CA PRO A 158 -20.89 -9.70 11.03
C PRO A 158 -21.44 -10.86 10.19
N GLU A 159 -22.76 -10.96 10.06
CA GLU A 159 -23.41 -12.00 9.27
C GLU A 159 -23.08 -11.85 7.78
N TYR A 160 -23.13 -10.61 7.27
CA TYR A 160 -22.85 -10.35 5.87
C TYR A 160 -21.35 -10.46 5.56
N ALA A 161 -20.48 -10.06 6.47
CA ALA A 161 -19.04 -10.28 6.37
C ALA A 161 -18.70 -11.77 6.24
N ARG A 162 -19.38 -12.65 6.99
CA ARG A 162 -19.22 -14.11 6.88
C ARG A 162 -19.64 -14.63 5.51
N VAL A 163 -20.73 -14.13 4.94
CA VAL A 163 -21.16 -14.47 3.58
C VAL A 163 -20.10 -14.07 2.56
N LEU A 164 -19.54 -12.87 2.67
CA LEU A 164 -18.49 -12.38 1.78
C LEU A 164 -17.17 -13.15 1.91
N ALA A 165 -16.80 -13.56 3.13
CA ALA A 165 -15.60 -14.34 3.39
C ALA A 165 -15.66 -15.75 2.80
N ASP A 166 -16.85 -16.35 2.78
CA ASP A 166 -17.09 -17.69 2.24
C ASP A 166 -17.45 -17.66 0.73
N TYR A 167 -17.56 -16.48 0.11
CA TYR A 167 -17.97 -16.35 -1.28
C TYR A 167 -16.85 -16.84 -2.21
N ASP A 168 -17.10 -17.95 -2.92
CA ASP A 168 -16.22 -18.41 -3.99
C ASP A 168 -16.57 -17.67 -5.30
N PRO A 169 -15.68 -16.81 -5.83
CA PRO A 169 -15.95 -16.10 -7.08
C PRO A 169 -16.08 -17.04 -8.29
N PHE A 170 -15.69 -18.31 -8.17
CA PHE A 170 -15.79 -19.34 -9.21
C PHE A 170 -16.97 -20.30 -9.03
N GLU A 171 -17.79 -20.13 -7.99
CA GLU A 171 -18.91 -21.04 -7.69
C GLU A 171 -19.90 -21.18 -8.87
N TRP A 172 -19.92 -20.19 -9.77
CA TRP A 172 -20.77 -20.14 -10.97
C TRP A 172 -20.01 -20.14 -12.31
N SER A 173 -18.70 -20.39 -12.28
CA SER A 173 -17.90 -20.53 -13.50
C SER A 173 -17.93 -22.00 -13.94
N CYS A 174 -18.94 -22.37 -14.73
CA CYS A 174 -19.07 -23.67 -15.38
C CYS A 174 -18.21 -23.77 -16.64
#